data_AF-A0A539E3K1-F1
#
_entry.id   AF-A0A539E3K1-F1
#
_cell.length_a   1.000
_cell.length_b   1.000
_cell.length_c   1.000
_cell.angle_alpha   90.00
_cell.angle_beta   90.00
_cell.angle_gamma   90.00
#
_symmetry.space_group_name_H-M   'P 1'
#
loop_
_entity.id
_entity.type
_entity.pdbx_description
1 polymer ?
#
loop_
_entity_poly.entity_id
_entity_poly.type
_entity_poly.pdbx_seq_one_letter_code
_entity_poly.pdbx_strand_id
1 'polypeptide(L)' 'MARTNIDLDDERVRLIMRRYGVFTKTEAVDLALRHLAGQPLTIAEALAMRGAEAIIEIPDDPLPADR' A
#
# COMPACT_ATOMS: atom_id res chain seq x y z
N MET A 1 -9.64 13.04 -3.49
CA MET A 1 -9.61 11.99 -4.54
C MET A 1 -9.63 12.66 -5.91
N ALA A 2 -8.79 12.21 -6.83
CA ALA A 2 -8.86 12.61 -8.24
C ALA A 2 -9.54 11.49 -9.05
N ARG A 3 -10.28 11.85 -10.11
CA ARG A 3 -10.92 10.88 -10.99
C ARG A 3 -9.92 10.44 -12.07
N THR A 4 -9.60 9.16 -12.10
CA THR A 4 -8.72 8.56 -13.11
C THR A 4 -9.45 7.40 -13.77
N ASN A 5 -9.46 7.37 -15.11
CA ASN A 5 -9.97 6.22 -15.87
C ASN A 5 -8.82 5.25 -16.12
N ILE A 6 -8.95 4.02 -15.60
CA ILE A 6 -8.00 2.93 -15.79
C ILE A 6 -8.78 1.66 -16.14
N ASP A 7 -8.21 0.83 -17.00
CA ASP A 7 -8.75 -0.50 -17.30
C ASP A 7 -8.24 -1.52 -16.29
N LEU A 8 -9.14 -2.35 -15.78
CA LEU A 8 -8.86 -3.37 -14.79
C LEU A 8 -9.47 -4.69 -15.22
N ASP A 9 -8.75 -5.78 -14.95
CA ASP A 9 -9.31 -7.12 -15.06
C ASP A 9 -10.33 -7.37 -13.95
N ASP A 10 -11.59 -7.55 -14.36
CA ASP A 10 -12.72 -7.70 -13.44
C ASP A 10 -12.61 -8.96 -12.57
N GLU A 11 -11.97 -10.02 -13.06
CA GLU A 11 -11.80 -11.26 -12.30
C GLU A 11 -10.83 -11.05 -11.13
N ARG A 12 -9.72 -10.36 -11.39
CA ARG A 12 -8.72 -10.00 -10.38
C ARG A 12 -9.30 -9.07 -9.33
N VAL A 13 -10.08 -8.06 -9.73
CA VAL A 13 -10.75 -7.15 -8.79
C VAL A 13 -11.73 -7.92 -7.90
N ARG A 14 -12.55 -8.82 -8.48
CA ARG A 14 -13.46 -9.65 -7.68
C ARG A 14 -12.74 -10.58 -6.73
N LEU A 15 -11.58 -11.12 -7.10
CA LEU A 15 -10.77 -11.95 -6.19
C LEU A 15 -10.32 -11.15 -4.96
N ILE A 16 -9.84 -9.92 -5.16
CA ILE A 16 -9.45 -9.01 -4.06
C ILE A 16 -10.67 -8.67 -3.20
N MET A 17 -11.80 -8.33 -3.83
CA MET A 17 -13.06 -8.03 -3.14
C MET A 17 -13.48 -9.17 -2.20
N ARG A 18 -13.47 -10.41 -2.70
CA ARG A 18 -13.79 -11.59 -1.87
C ARG A 18 -12.76 -11.84 -0.77
N ARG A 19 -11.47 -11.70 -1.09
CA ARG A 19 -10.37 -11.99 -0.16
C ARG A 19 -10.33 -11.02 1.02
N TYR A 20 -10.65 -9.75 0.79
CA TYR A 20 -10.54 -8.69 1.78
C TYR A 20 -11.88 -8.10 2.23
N GLY A 21 -13.00 -8.64 1.76
CA GLY A 21 -14.35 -8.26 2.21
C GLY A 21 -14.78 -6.85 1.81
N VAL A 22 -14.28 -6.33 0.68
CA VAL A 22 -14.66 -5.01 0.16
C VAL A 22 -15.74 -5.14 -0.93
N PHE A 23 -16.65 -4.17 -1.00
CA PHE A 23 -17.89 -4.29 -1.78
C PHE A 23 -17.89 -3.45 -3.07
N THR A 24 -16.91 -2.57 -3.23
CA THR A 24 -16.76 -1.75 -4.44
C THR A 24 -15.38 -1.91 -5.09
N LYS A 25 -15.33 -1.70 -6.41
CA LYS A 25 -14.06 -1.69 -7.16
C LYS A 25 -13.12 -0.59 -6.64
N THR A 26 -13.68 0.57 -6.26
CA THR A 26 -12.92 1.69 -5.70
C THR A 26 -12.27 1.31 -4.38
N GLU A 27 -12.98 0.64 -3.46
CA GLU A 27 -12.39 0.15 -2.20
C GLU A 27 -11.32 -0.91 -2.44
N ALA A 28 -11.53 -1.81 -3.39
CA ALA A 28 -10.52 -2.81 -3.76
C ALA A 28 -9.23 -2.15 -4.30
N VAL A 29 -9.37 -1.11 -5.13
CA VAL A 29 -8.24 -0.33 -5.65
C VAL A 29 -7.56 0.45 -4.54
N ASP A 30 -8.31 1.15 -3.69
CA ASP A 30 -7.77 1.90 -2.55
C ASP A 30 -7.01 0.97 -1.58
N LEU A 31 -7.56 -0.20 -1.28
CA LEU A 31 -6.90 -1.21 -0.47
C LEU A 31 -5.60 -1.70 -1.11
N ALA A 32 -5.62 -2.00 -2.41
CA ALA A 32 -4.43 -2.44 -3.13
C ALA A 32 -3.35 -1.34 -3.15
N LEU A 33 -3.73 -0.08 -3.35
CA LEU A 33 -2.82 1.06 -3.31
C LEU A 33 -2.21 1.25 -1.92
N ARG A 34 -3.02 1.17 -0.84
CA ARG A 34 -2.53 1.23 0.54
C ARG A 34 -1.59 0.08 0.89
N HIS A 35 -1.87 -1.12 0.37
CA HIS A 35 -1.03 -2.28 0.58
C HIS A 35 0.31 -2.15 -0.17
N LEU A 36 0.30 -1.64 -1.41
CA LEU A 36 1.48 -1.50 -2.25
C LEU A 36 2.35 -0.30 -1.87
N ALA A 37 1.75 0.81 -1.44
CA ALA A 37 2.47 1.97 -0.95
C ALA A 37 3.17 1.72 0.40
N GLY A 38 2.87 0.59 1.05
CA GLY A 38 3.22 0.31 2.44
C GLY A 38 2.39 1.19 3.37
N GLN A 39 2.02 0.68 4.54
CA GLN A 39 1.66 1.56 5.65
C GLN A 39 2.98 1.94 6.33
N PRO A 40 3.53 3.15 6.11
CA PRO A 40 4.59 3.62 6.99
C PRO A 40 4.05 3.57 8.42
N LEU A 41 4.83 3.02 9.34
CA LEU A 41 4.47 3.04 10.76
C LEU A 41 4.15 4.49 11.17
N THR A 42 3.14 4.65 12.03
CA THR A 42 2.99 5.94 12.71
C THR A 42 4.25 6.22 13.54
N ILE A 43 4.55 7.50 13.78
CA ILE A 43 5.71 7.90 14.59
C ILE A 43 5.71 7.17 15.94
N ALA A 44 4.53 7.01 16.56
CA ALA A 44 4.38 6.32 17.83
C ALA A 44 4.76 4.83 17.75
N GLU A 45 4.29 4.12 16.73
CA GLU A 45 4.62 2.71 16.53
C GLU A 45 6.11 2.54 16.17
N ALA A 46 6.67 3.44 15.35
CA ALA A 46 8.09 3.42 14.99
C ALA A 46 8.98 3.65 16.22
N LEU A 47 8.56 4.53 17.13
CA LEU A 47 9.22 4.76 18.42
C LEU A 47 9.12 3.55 19.34
N ALA A 48 7.97 2.85 19.37
CA ALA A 48 7.80 1.62 20.14
C ALA A 48 8.67 0.46 19.63
N MET A 49 9.01 0.46 18.34
CA MET A 49 9.91 -0.52 17.72
C MET A 49 11.40 -0.14 17.80
N ARG A 50 11.77 0.97 18.45
CA ARG A 50 13.17 1.38 18.59
C ARG A 50 13.98 0.28 19.31
N GLY A 51 15.03 -0.22 18.66
CA GLY A 51 15.87 -1.30 19.19
C GLY A 51 15.40 -2.72 18.82
N ALA A 52 14.39 -2.86 17.95
CA ALA A 52 13.91 -4.16 17.48
C ALA A 52 14.84 -4.84 16.45
N GLU A 53 15.90 -4.16 15.97
CA GLU A 53 16.83 -4.66 14.94
C GLU A 53 16.13 -5.27 13.70
N ALA A 54 14.94 -4.75 13.36
CA ALA A 54 14.05 -5.36 12.38
C ALA A 54 14.49 -5.18 10.92
N ILE A 55 15.48 -4.31 10.65
CA ILE A 55 16.01 -4.07 9.32
C ILE A 55 17.17 -5.05 9.08
N ILE A 56 16.86 -6.17 8.41
CA ILE A 56 17.85 -7.20 8.04
C ILE A 56 18.65 -6.77 6.79
N GLU A 57 18.01 -6.00 5.90
CA GLU A 57 18.61 -5.46 4.69
C GLU A 57 18.15 -4.00 4.53
N ILE A 58 19.10 -3.08 4.35
CA ILE A 58 18.81 -1.65 4.17
C ILE A 58 18.33 -1.46 2.72
N PRO A 59 17.09 -0.99 2.49
CA PRO A 59 16.63 -0.68 1.14
C PRO A 59 17.49 0.44 0.54
N ASP A 60 17.71 0.39 -0.78
CA ASP A 60 18.31 1.52 -1.49
C ASP A 60 17.47 2.79 -1.23
N ASP A 61 18.13 3.91 -0.94
CA ASP A 61 17.49 5.21 -0.76
C ASP A 61 17.54 5.97 -2.09
N PRO A 62 16.53 5.84 -2.98
CA PRO A 62 16.56 6.54 -4.25
C PRO A 62 16.45 8.04 -4.00
N LEU A 63 17.45 8.78 -4.48
CA LEU A 63 17.39 10.24 -4.53
C LEU A 63 16.05 10.68 -5.15
N PRO A 64 15.40 11.72 -4.61
CA PRO A 64 14.13 12.20 -5.15
C PRO A 64 14.32 12.54 -6.63
N ALA A 65 13.48 11.96 -7.49
CA ALA A 65 13.56 12.19 -8.92
C ALA A 65 13.39 13.69 -9.22
N ASP A 66 14.48 14.30 -9.68
CA ASP A 66 14.55 15.68 -10.15
C ASP A 66 13.38 15.92 -11.14
N ARG A 67 12.55 16.92 -10.85
CA ARG A 67 11.35 17.25 -11.64
C ARG A 67 11.57 18.48 -12.50
#